data_AF-A0A147BWS9-F1
#
_entry.id   AF-A0A147BWS9-F1
#
_cell.length_a   1.000
_cell.length_b   1.000
_cell.length_c   1.000
_cell.angle_alpha   90.00
_cell.angle_beta   90.00
_cell.angle_gamma   90.00
#
_symmetry.space_group_name_H-M   'P 1'
#
loop_
_entity.id
_entity.type
_entity.pdbx_description
1 polymer ?
#
loop_
_entity_poly.entity_id
_entity_poly.type
_entity_poly.pdbx_seq_one_letter_code
_entity_poly.pdbx_strand_id
1 'polypeptide(L)'
;MLVFLCVVAALLAFSDAAKLSEEQREELQVKSSVNAWLLFTDEPTHYLLYRSIENDTAYGGFKPCVNMSLKQCWDSSMNLWYNFYYQDIPANALWPDSYMWIKVKDSIEQKDEMDIDYDYYYEGYKSYRLLFTDYRTCFTLQRDHDKTLQVWMIGSTNTTRINETCHSTYNETLNNTGHNLEIPRYYIYNETICGTK
;
A
#
# COMPACT_ATOMS: atom_id res chain seq x y z
N MET A 1 24.16 42.97 1.61
CA MET A 1 22.73 42.71 1.86
C MET A 1 22.41 41.35 1.27
N LEU A 2 21.94 40.43 2.10
CA LEU A 2 21.89 38.99 1.85
C LEU A 2 21.02 38.62 0.63
N VAL A 3 21.61 37.83 -0.27
CA VAL A 3 20.90 36.99 -1.24
C VAL A 3 20.96 35.57 -0.69
N PHE A 4 19.95 35.17 0.07
CA PHE A 4 19.73 33.78 0.48
C PHE A 4 18.22 33.54 0.51
N LEU A 5 17.62 33.31 -0.66
CA LEU A 5 16.19 32.98 -0.77
C LEU A 5 15.86 31.92 -1.85
N CYS A 6 16.83 31.28 -2.48
CA CYS A 6 16.56 30.31 -3.56
C CYS A 6 17.31 28.99 -3.44
N VAL A 7 17.46 28.43 -2.24
CA VAL A 7 18.04 27.06 -2.08
C VAL A 7 17.00 26.02 -1.64
N VAL A 8 15.81 26.44 -1.19
CA VAL A 8 14.79 25.49 -0.70
C VAL A 8 14.00 24.81 -1.83
N ALA A 9 13.97 25.39 -3.04
CA ALA A 9 13.14 24.87 -4.13
C ALA A 9 13.78 23.71 -4.93
N ALA A 10 15.09 23.44 -4.78
CA ALA A 10 15.81 22.48 -5.64
C ALA A 10 16.05 21.10 -4.99
N LEU A 11 15.74 20.92 -3.70
CA LEU A 11 16.02 19.67 -2.97
C LEU A 11 14.88 18.64 -3.00
N LEU A 12 13.72 18.98 -3.58
CA LEU A 12 12.55 18.09 -3.62
C LEU A 12 12.49 17.19 -4.87
N ALA A 13 13.41 17.34 -5.83
CA ALA A 13 13.29 16.67 -7.12
C ALA A 13 13.81 15.22 -7.15
N PHE A 14 14.74 14.81 -6.29
CA PHE A 14 15.36 13.48 -6.36
C PHE A 14 15.90 12.98 -5.01
N SER A 15 15.13 13.13 -3.94
CA SER A 15 15.52 12.49 -2.70
C SER A 15 15.18 10.99 -2.77
N ASP A 16 16.22 10.14 -2.78
CA ASP A 16 16.15 8.69 -2.57
C ASP A 16 15.30 8.44 -1.32
N ALA A 17 14.03 8.05 -1.45
CA ALA A 17 13.19 7.82 -0.28
C ALA A 17 13.75 6.71 0.63
N ALA A 18 14.55 5.80 0.07
CA ALA A 18 15.31 4.79 0.81
C ALA A 18 16.55 5.34 1.56
N LYS A 19 17.02 6.56 1.26
CA LYS A 19 18.17 7.22 1.90
C LYS A 19 17.81 8.54 2.60
N LEU A 20 16.52 8.82 2.76
CA LEU A 20 16.07 9.95 3.54
C LEU A 20 16.49 9.77 4.99
N SER A 21 16.98 10.85 5.60
CA SER A 21 16.99 10.93 7.07
C SER A 21 15.56 10.92 7.61
N GLU A 22 15.41 10.55 8.88
CA GLU A 22 14.11 10.54 9.57
C GLU A 22 13.40 11.89 9.47
N GLU A 23 14.12 13.00 9.70
CA GLU A 23 13.59 14.36 9.61
C GLU A 23 13.07 14.69 8.20
N GLN A 24 13.84 14.36 7.16
CA GLN A 24 13.39 14.59 5.78
C GLN A 24 12.18 13.73 5.41
N ARG A 25 12.12 12.49 5.94
CA ARG A 25 10.96 11.60 5.76
C ARG A 25 9.73 12.22 6.40
N GLU A 26 9.81 12.65 7.65
CA GLU A 26 8.70 13.30 8.37
C GLU A 26 8.22 14.56 7.64
N GLU A 27 9.12 15.41 7.16
CA GLU A 27 8.74 16.61 6.39
C GLU A 27 7.95 16.26 5.12
N LEU A 28 8.33 15.18 4.42
CA LEU A 28 7.64 14.74 3.21
C LEU A 28 6.28 14.10 3.53
N GLN A 29 6.19 13.35 4.62
CA GLN A 29 4.93 12.76 5.10
C GLN A 29 3.90 13.83 5.47
N VAL A 30 4.35 14.97 6.00
CA VAL A 30 3.46 16.12 6.29
C VAL A 30 2.96 16.80 5.00
N LYS A 31 3.76 16.76 3.93
CA LYS A 31 3.45 17.46 2.67
C LYS A 31 2.49 16.69 1.75
N SER A 32 2.40 15.38 1.88
CA SER A 32 1.57 14.54 1.01
C SER A 32 1.08 13.32 1.78
N SER A 33 -0.21 12.99 1.65
CA SER A 33 -0.80 11.76 2.17
C SER A 33 -0.96 10.67 1.11
N VAL A 34 -0.35 10.84 -0.06
CA VAL A 34 -0.53 9.95 -1.22
C VAL A 34 0.77 9.61 -1.94
N ASN A 35 1.92 9.88 -1.33
CA ASN A 35 3.21 9.51 -1.92
C ASN A 35 3.49 8.01 -1.71
N ALA A 36 3.24 7.21 -2.75
CA ALA A 36 3.42 5.75 -2.74
C ALA A 36 4.89 5.35 -2.66
N TRP A 37 5.80 6.14 -3.26
CA TRP A 37 7.24 5.90 -3.15
C TRP A 37 7.70 6.02 -1.70
N LEU A 38 7.25 7.06 -1.00
CA LEU A 38 7.54 7.26 0.43
C LEU A 38 6.93 6.16 1.31
N LEU A 39 5.71 5.71 0.97
CA LEU A 39 5.05 4.62 1.68
C LEU A 39 5.80 3.29 1.54
N PHE A 40 6.07 2.87 0.30
CA PHE A 40 6.59 1.52 0.04
C PHE A 40 8.11 1.39 0.17
N THR A 41 8.85 2.48 0.31
CA THR A 41 10.28 2.43 0.70
C THR A 41 10.48 2.32 2.21
N ASP A 42 9.40 2.38 3.00
CA ASP A 42 9.47 2.14 4.43
C ASP A 42 9.61 0.63 4.70
N GLU A 43 10.41 0.25 5.70
CA GLU A 43 10.68 -1.17 6.02
C GLU A 43 9.58 -1.95 6.80
N PRO A 44 8.49 -1.36 7.35
CA PRO A 44 7.46 -2.15 8.02
C PRO A 44 6.80 -3.21 7.13
N THR A 45 6.35 -4.28 7.76
CA THR A 45 5.42 -5.22 7.11
C THR A 45 4.03 -4.61 7.04
N HIS A 46 3.39 -4.74 5.89
CA HIS A 46 2.03 -4.28 5.64
C HIS A 46 1.07 -5.46 5.65
N TYR A 47 -0.07 -5.33 6.32
CA TYR A 47 -1.07 -6.39 6.46
C TYR A 47 -2.40 -5.95 5.86
N LEU A 48 -2.97 -6.72 4.94
CA LEU A 48 -4.26 -6.37 4.34
C LEU A 48 -5.37 -6.59 5.37
N LEU A 49 -6.00 -5.51 5.85
CA LEU A 49 -7.09 -5.63 6.81
C LEU A 49 -8.36 -6.13 6.12
N TYR A 50 -8.86 -5.36 5.16
CA TYR A 50 -10.07 -5.70 4.41
C TYR A 50 -10.04 -5.12 3.00
N ARG A 51 -10.92 -5.66 2.13
CA ARG A 51 -11.15 -5.15 0.78
C ARG A 51 -12.62 -5.20 0.37
N SER A 52 -12.96 -4.58 -0.75
CA SER A 52 -14.33 -4.46 -1.27
C SER A 52 -14.85 -5.66 -2.09
N ILE A 53 -14.02 -6.70 -2.29
CA ILE A 53 -14.41 -7.92 -3.02
C ILE A 53 -13.97 -9.16 -2.24
N GLU A 54 -14.75 -10.24 -2.29
CA GLU A 54 -14.38 -11.46 -1.57
C GLU A 54 -13.22 -12.17 -2.24
N ASN A 55 -13.27 -12.31 -3.57
CA ASN A 55 -12.28 -13.05 -4.36
C ASN A 55 -11.46 -12.09 -5.21
N ASP A 56 -10.15 -12.01 -4.97
CA ASP A 56 -9.26 -11.17 -5.75
C ASP A 56 -8.98 -11.76 -7.11
N THR A 57 -9.08 -10.94 -8.15
CA THR A 57 -8.67 -11.32 -9.51
C THR A 57 -7.18 -11.05 -9.75
N ALA A 58 -6.53 -10.18 -8.96
CA ALA A 58 -5.11 -9.86 -9.15
C ALA A 58 -4.19 -10.98 -8.64
N TYR A 59 -4.44 -11.47 -7.43
CA TYR A 59 -3.64 -12.55 -6.83
C TYR A 59 -4.45 -13.80 -6.47
N GLY A 60 -5.70 -13.89 -6.93
CA GLY A 60 -6.53 -15.09 -6.91
C GLY A 60 -7.25 -15.37 -5.59
N GLY A 61 -8.58 -15.44 -5.63
CA GLY A 61 -9.43 -16.02 -4.57
C GLY A 61 -9.48 -15.19 -3.27
N PHE A 62 -9.99 -15.80 -2.20
CA PHE A 62 -10.18 -15.13 -0.91
C PHE A 62 -8.85 -14.83 -0.19
N LYS A 63 -8.03 -15.86 0.07
CA LYS A 63 -6.70 -15.77 0.69
C LYS A 63 -6.62 -14.92 1.96
N PRO A 64 -6.81 -15.50 3.15
CA PRO A 64 -6.67 -14.79 4.41
C PRO A 64 -5.21 -14.46 4.73
N CYS A 65 -5.02 -13.54 5.68
CA CYS A 65 -3.72 -13.21 6.27
C CYS A 65 -2.69 -12.66 5.27
N VAL A 66 -3.18 -12.00 4.22
CA VAL A 66 -2.34 -11.35 3.22
C VAL A 66 -1.46 -10.30 3.88
N ASN A 67 -0.15 -10.38 3.65
CA ASN A 67 0.81 -9.39 4.08
C ASN A 67 1.97 -9.27 3.09
N MET A 68 2.69 -8.16 3.19
CA MET A 68 3.83 -7.87 2.32
C MET A 68 4.91 -7.11 3.06
N SER A 69 6.17 -7.39 2.75
CA SER A 69 7.34 -6.73 3.35
C SER A 69 8.36 -6.39 2.27
N LEU A 70 8.95 -5.20 2.35
CA LEU A 70 9.99 -4.78 1.42
C LEU A 70 11.20 -5.73 1.52
N LYS A 71 11.69 -6.18 0.36
CA LYS A 71 12.92 -6.96 0.23
C LYS A 71 14.05 -6.13 -0.35
N GLN A 72 13.75 -5.35 -1.39
CA GLN A 72 14.72 -4.49 -2.06
C GLN A 72 14.01 -3.39 -2.85
N CYS A 73 14.65 -2.23 -3.03
CA CYS A 73 14.18 -1.17 -3.91
C CYS A 73 15.32 -0.64 -4.79
N TRP A 74 14.95 -0.05 -5.94
CA TRP A 74 15.86 0.58 -6.89
C TRP A 74 15.33 1.95 -7.29
N ASP A 75 15.81 3.00 -6.61
CA ASP A 75 15.31 4.37 -6.74
C ASP A 75 15.31 4.88 -8.19
N SER A 76 16.38 4.62 -8.94
CA SER A 76 16.52 5.09 -10.33
C SER A 76 15.44 4.56 -11.28
N SER A 77 14.79 3.45 -10.92
CA SER A 77 13.77 2.79 -11.73
C SER A 77 12.39 2.81 -11.09
N MET A 78 12.25 3.42 -9.90
CA MET A 78 11.03 3.43 -9.08
C MET A 78 10.42 2.03 -8.88
N ASN A 79 11.28 1.01 -8.79
CA ASN A 79 10.88 -0.38 -8.64
C ASN A 79 11.17 -0.87 -7.22
N LEU A 80 10.25 -1.64 -6.66
CA LEU A 80 10.37 -2.29 -5.37
C LEU A 80 10.04 -3.78 -5.51
N TRP A 81 10.84 -4.60 -4.85
CA TRP A 81 10.64 -6.03 -4.72
C TRP A 81 10.21 -6.34 -3.30
N TYR A 82 9.09 -7.03 -3.18
CA TYR A 82 8.44 -7.37 -1.92
C TYR A 82 8.30 -8.89 -1.78
N ASN A 83 8.40 -9.36 -0.54
CA ASN A 83 7.81 -10.64 -0.19
C ASN A 83 6.29 -10.45 -0.08
N PHE A 84 5.52 -11.40 -0.58
CA PHE A 84 4.07 -11.42 -0.52
C PHE A 84 3.59 -12.76 0.04
N TYR A 85 2.92 -12.71 1.18
CA TYR A 85 2.50 -13.89 1.94
C TYR A 85 0.99 -13.91 2.14
N TYR A 86 0.41 -15.10 2.20
CA TYR A 86 -0.98 -15.36 2.57
C TYR A 86 -1.09 -16.77 3.16
N GLN A 87 -2.15 -17.03 3.92
CA GLN A 87 -2.44 -18.36 4.45
C GLN A 87 -3.36 -19.12 3.50
N ASP A 88 -3.04 -20.37 3.19
CA ASP A 88 -3.87 -21.24 2.36
C ASP A 88 -4.90 -22.01 3.21
N ILE A 89 -6.16 -22.02 2.77
CA ILE A 89 -7.30 -22.49 3.59
C ILE A 89 -7.46 -24.03 3.65
N PRO A 90 -7.04 -24.87 2.68
CA PRO A 90 -7.04 -26.31 2.91
C PRO A 90 -5.83 -26.78 3.71
N ALA A 91 -4.68 -26.11 3.56
CA ALA A 91 -3.40 -26.62 4.05
C ALA A 91 -2.97 -26.04 5.42
N ASN A 92 -3.57 -24.93 5.87
CA ASN A 92 -3.06 -24.12 6.99
C ASN A 92 -1.55 -23.78 6.86
N ALA A 93 -1.00 -23.90 5.66
CA ALA A 93 0.38 -23.62 5.37
C ALA A 93 0.49 -22.15 4.94
N LEU A 94 1.36 -21.41 5.61
CA LEU A 94 1.90 -20.17 5.07
C LEU A 94 2.81 -20.56 3.90
N TRP A 95 2.38 -20.26 2.68
CA TRP A 95 3.24 -20.47 1.52
C TRP A 95 4.36 -19.43 1.56
N PRO A 96 5.63 -19.85 1.63
CA PRO A 96 6.73 -18.92 1.65
C PRO A 96 6.95 -18.41 0.22
N ASP A 97 6.93 -17.10 0.05
CA ASP A 97 7.58 -16.39 -1.05
C ASP A 97 6.88 -16.46 -2.41
N SER A 98 5.62 -15.99 -2.48
CA SER A 98 5.24 -15.29 -3.71
C SER A 98 5.98 -13.96 -3.74
N TYR A 99 6.59 -13.62 -4.86
CA TYR A 99 7.20 -12.32 -5.04
C TYR A 99 6.17 -11.34 -5.60
N MET A 100 6.30 -10.09 -5.18
CA MET A 100 5.50 -8.99 -5.69
C MET A 100 6.42 -7.86 -6.11
N TRP A 101 6.18 -7.30 -7.28
CA TRP A 101 6.86 -6.12 -7.76
C TRP A 101 5.92 -4.94 -7.71
N ILE A 102 6.39 -3.82 -7.15
CA ILE A 102 5.70 -2.54 -7.20
C ILE A 102 6.53 -1.60 -8.05
N LYS A 103 5.94 -1.03 -9.09
CA LYS A 103 6.53 0.03 -9.89
C LYS A 103 5.73 1.31 -9.68
N VAL A 104 6.31 2.28 -8.97
CA VAL A 104 5.67 3.59 -8.79
C VAL A 104 5.82 4.39 -10.08
N LYS A 105 4.72 4.99 -10.55
CA LYS A 105 4.75 5.80 -11.78
C LYS A 105 5.44 7.13 -11.49
N ASP A 106 6.44 7.45 -12.29
CA ASP A 106 7.30 8.63 -12.13
C ASP A 106 6.63 9.95 -12.57
N SER A 107 5.38 9.91 -13.07
CA SER A 107 4.80 10.98 -13.87
C SER A 107 3.79 11.90 -13.16
N ILE A 108 3.71 11.89 -11.84
CA ILE A 108 2.78 12.75 -11.08
C ILE A 108 3.54 13.40 -9.92
N GLU A 109 3.38 14.71 -9.73
CA GLU A 109 3.98 15.46 -8.59
C GLU A 109 3.74 14.77 -7.24
N GLN A 110 2.65 14.02 -7.12
CA GLN A 110 2.19 13.35 -5.91
C GLN A 110 2.69 11.91 -5.75
N LYS A 111 3.16 11.25 -6.82
CA LYS A 111 3.59 9.83 -6.83
C LYS A 111 2.55 8.88 -6.22
N ASP A 112 1.29 9.05 -6.57
CA ASP A 112 0.14 8.32 -6.02
C ASP A 112 -0.24 7.07 -6.82
N GLU A 113 0.25 6.92 -8.04
CA GLU A 113 -0.03 5.75 -8.89
C GLU A 113 1.12 4.74 -8.88
N MET A 114 0.76 3.47 -8.85
CA MET A 114 1.70 2.37 -9.02
C MET A 114 1.10 1.20 -9.80
N ASP A 115 1.98 0.41 -10.37
CA ASP A 115 1.68 -0.86 -11.00
C ASP A 115 2.19 -1.98 -10.10
N ILE A 116 1.32 -2.92 -9.73
CA ILE A 116 1.69 -4.08 -8.90
C ILE A 116 1.60 -5.36 -9.72
N ASP A 117 2.69 -6.10 -9.78
CA ASP A 117 2.78 -7.43 -10.38
C ASP A 117 2.92 -8.50 -9.30
N TYR A 118 2.18 -9.60 -9.46
CA TYR A 118 2.16 -10.72 -8.53
C TYR A 118 2.70 -11.92 -9.31
N ASP A 119 3.99 -12.25 -9.17
CA ASP A 119 4.76 -13.15 -10.06
C ASP A 119 4.06 -14.51 -10.36
N TYR A 120 3.23 -15.01 -9.45
CA TYR A 120 2.57 -16.31 -9.58
C TYR A 120 1.13 -16.25 -10.14
N TYR A 121 0.53 -15.06 -10.24
CA TYR A 121 -0.90 -14.89 -10.54
C TYR A 121 -1.14 -14.07 -11.81
N TYR A 122 -2.18 -14.46 -12.56
CA TYR A 122 -2.69 -13.85 -13.80
C TYR A 122 -1.87 -12.70 -14.41
N GLU A 123 -1.19 -13.01 -15.52
CA GLU A 123 -0.24 -12.18 -16.25
C GLU A 123 -0.48 -10.66 -16.15
N GLY A 124 0.57 -9.96 -15.72
CA GLY A 124 0.77 -8.54 -15.92
C GLY A 124 0.44 -7.65 -14.72
N TYR A 125 1.11 -6.50 -14.73
CA TYR A 125 0.90 -5.40 -13.79
C TYR A 125 -0.58 -4.98 -13.71
N LYS A 126 -1.07 -4.81 -12.49
CA LYS A 126 -2.36 -4.19 -12.21
C LYS A 126 -2.10 -2.79 -11.67
N SER A 127 -2.74 -1.79 -12.27
CA SER A 127 -2.60 -0.39 -11.82
C SER A 127 -3.44 -0.12 -10.58
N TYR A 128 -2.82 0.56 -9.63
CA TYR A 128 -3.41 1.01 -8.38
C TYR A 128 -3.12 2.49 -8.17
N ARG A 129 -3.97 3.11 -7.36
CA ARG A 129 -3.78 4.44 -6.80
C ARG A 129 -3.82 4.38 -5.28
N LEU A 130 -2.85 5.05 -4.66
CA LEU A 130 -2.84 5.34 -3.23
C LEU A 130 -3.79 6.53 -2.97
N LEU A 131 -4.87 6.26 -2.24
CA LEU A 131 -5.88 7.28 -1.93
C LEU A 131 -5.55 8.06 -0.67
N PHE A 132 -4.95 7.39 0.31
CA PHE A 132 -4.54 7.99 1.58
C PHE A 132 -3.54 7.08 2.30
N THR A 133 -2.59 7.67 3.01
CA THR A 133 -1.78 7.03 4.03
C THR A 133 -1.45 8.04 5.13
N ASP A 134 -1.38 7.56 6.37
CA ASP A 134 -0.82 8.32 7.48
C ASP A 134 0.67 7.97 7.75
N TYR A 135 1.24 7.09 6.92
CA TYR A 135 2.59 6.53 6.98
C TYR A 135 2.95 5.81 8.28
N ARG A 136 1.99 5.58 9.18
CA ARG A 136 2.26 5.07 10.52
C ARG A 136 1.40 3.88 10.89
N THR A 137 0.12 3.94 10.54
CA THR A 137 -0.87 2.95 10.98
C THR A 137 -1.56 2.29 9.80
N CYS A 138 -1.80 3.00 8.70
CA CYS A 138 -2.56 2.45 7.58
C CYS A 138 -2.40 3.20 6.27
N PHE A 139 -2.87 2.55 5.21
CA PHE A 139 -3.09 3.18 3.92
C PHE A 139 -4.28 2.55 3.18
N THR A 140 -4.82 3.30 2.23
CA THR A 140 -5.99 2.92 1.41
C THR A 140 -5.62 2.93 -0.06
N LEU A 141 -5.85 1.82 -0.76
CA LEU A 141 -5.61 1.68 -2.18
C LEU A 141 -6.91 1.50 -2.96
N GLN A 142 -6.90 1.95 -4.21
CA GLN A 142 -7.87 1.58 -5.22
C GLN A 142 -7.17 0.91 -6.40
N ARG A 143 -7.71 -0.21 -6.89
CA ARG A 143 -7.32 -0.80 -8.16
C ARG A 143 -8.09 -0.15 -9.31
N ASP A 144 -7.39 0.24 -10.37
CA ASP A 144 -8.00 1.03 -11.44
C ASP A 144 -9.02 0.25 -12.28
N HIS A 145 -8.73 -1.02 -12.58
CA HIS A 145 -9.52 -1.84 -13.50
C HIS A 145 -10.93 -2.14 -13.00
N ASP A 146 -11.06 -2.63 -11.76
CA ASP A 146 -12.32 -3.09 -11.17
C ASP A 146 -12.77 -2.27 -9.95
N LYS A 147 -12.08 -1.15 -9.68
CA LYS A 147 -12.36 -0.24 -8.57
C LYS A 147 -12.30 -0.90 -7.19
N THR A 148 -11.60 -2.04 -7.07
CA THR A 148 -11.40 -2.71 -5.79
C THR A 148 -10.70 -1.79 -4.82
N LEU A 149 -11.30 -1.59 -3.64
CA LEU A 149 -10.73 -0.81 -2.56
C LEU A 149 -10.12 -1.73 -1.51
N GLN A 150 -9.00 -1.32 -0.95
CA GLN A 150 -8.26 -2.08 0.06
C GLN A 150 -7.81 -1.15 1.18
N VAL A 151 -7.88 -1.62 2.43
CA VAL A 151 -7.25 -0.95 3.58
C VAL A 151 -6.20 -1.87 4.18
N TRP A 152 -5.00 -1.34 4.33
CA TRP A 152 -3.84 -2.05 4.84
C TRP A 152 -3.36 -1.42 6.14
N MET A 153 -2.84 -2.24 7.04
CA MET A 153 -2.19 -1.83 8.28
C MET A 153 -0.68 -1.76 8.07
N ILE A 154 -0.01 -0.85 8.76
CA ILE A 154 1.45 -0.65 8.71
C ILE A 154 2.08 -1.10 10.03
N GLY A 155 3.03 -2.04 9.97
CA GLY A 155 3.91 -2.44 11.08
C GLY A 155 3.26 -3.14 12.28
N SER A 156 1.93 -3.10 12.40
CA SER A 156 1.18 -3.71 13.50
C SER A 156 -0.10 -4.35 12.97
N THR A 157 -0.49 -5.46 13.58
CA THR A 157 -1.78 -6.11 13.33
C THR A 157 -2.88 -5.68 14.30
N ASN A 158 -2.61 -4.69 15.16
CA ASN A 158 -3.60 -4.16 16.08
C ASN A 158 -4.58 -3.24 15.35
N THR A 159 -5.75 -3.78 15.02
CA THR A 159 -6.79 -3.09 14.26
C THR A 159 -7.36 -1.84 14.96
N THR A 160 -7.22 -1.73 16.28
CA THR A 160 -7.71 -0.59 17.06
C THR A 160 -6.87 0.68 16.91
N ARG A 161 -5.67 0.58 16.32
CA ARG A 161 -4.74 1.70 16.14
C ARG A 161 -4.84 2.38 14.79
N ILE A 162 -5.70 1.87 13.92
CA ILE A 162 -5.84 2.35 12.55
C ILE A 162 -6.42 3.76 12.55
N ASN A 163 -5.78 4.66 11.81
CA ASN A 163 -6.29 6.00 11.60
C ASN A 163 -7.64 5.95 10.87
N GLU A 164 -8.66 6.56 11.49
CA GLU A 164 -10.02 6.61 10.95
C GLU A 164 -10.08 7.19 9.52
N THR A 165 -9.12 8.02 9.12
CA THR A 165 -9.04 8.57 7.76
C THR A 165 -8.90 7.48 6.70
N CYS A 166 -8.25 6.35 6.99
CA CYS A 166 -8.21 5.22 6.05
C CYS A 166 -9.61 4.61 5.87
N HIS A 167 -10.37 4.48 6.97
CA HIS A 167 -11.74 3.97 6.92
C HIS A 167 -12.69 4.95 6.22
N SER A 168 -12.57 6.25 6.49
CA SER A 168 -13.40 7.28 5.84
C SER A 168 -13.06 7.40 4.35
N THR A 169 -11.78 7.42 3.96
CA THR A 169 -11.34 7.46 2.56
C THR A 169 -11.89 6.27 1.77
N TYR A 170 -11.83 5.07 2.36
CA TYR A 170 -12.46 3.88 1.78
C TYR A 170 -13.96 4.10 1.57
N ASN A 171 -14.70 4.49 2.61
CA ASN A 171 -16.15 4.64 2.57
C ASN A 171 -16.60 5.76 1.60
N GLU A 172 -15.91 6.89 1.58
CA GLU A 172 -16.20 8.01 0.68
C GLU A 172 -15.97 7.62 -0.78
N THR A 173 -14.85 6.94 -1.06
CA THR A 173 -14.56 6.46 -2.42
C THR A 173 -15.57 5.41 -2.88
N LEU A 174 -15.98 4.53 -1.96
CA LEU A 174 -17.00 3.52 -2.19
C LEU A 174 -18.36 4.14 -2.57
N ASN A 175 -18.77 5.18 -1.85
CA ASN A 175 -20.02 5.89 -2.13
C ASN A 175 -19.97 6.59 -3.50
N ASN A 176 -18.80 7.12 -3.87
CA ASN A 176 -18.60 7.83 -5.14
C ASN A 176 -18.59 6.89 -6.37
N THR A 177 -18.29 5.60 -6.21
CA THR A 177 -18.32 4.64 -7.31
C THR A 177 -19.74 4.14 -7.66
N GLY A 178 -20.79 4.68 -7.03
CA GLY A 178 -22.19 4.44 -7.40
C GLY A 178 -22.75 3.11 -6.93
N HIS A 179 -22.01 2.38 -6.09
CA HIS A 179 -22.50 1.18 -5.44
C HIS A 179 -23.39 1.57 -4.24
N ASN A 180 -24.66 1.83 -4.51
CA ASN A 180 -25.73 2.12 -3.52
C ASN A 180 -26.11 0.94 -2.60
N LEU A 181 -25.30 -0.11 -2.55
CA LEU A 181 -25.49 -1.27 -1.71
C LEU A 181 -24.30 -1.33 -0.77
N GLU A 182 -24.53 -1.61 0.52
CA GLU A 182 -23.48 -1.89 1.51
C GLU A 182 -22.42 -2.77 0.85
N ILE A 183 -21.31 -2.19 0.38
CA ILE A 183 -20.25 -3.03 -0.15
C ILE A 183 -19.63 -3.69 1.07
N PRO A 184 -19.70 -5.02 1.17
CA PRO A 184 -19.15 -5.73 2.30
C PRO A 184 -17.65 -5.47 2.39
N ARG A 185 -17.21 -5.04 3.56
CA ARG A 185 -15.81 -5.14 3.96
C ARG A 185 -15.51 -6.63 4.14
N TYR A 186 -14.83 -7.22 3.18
CA TYR A 186 -14.31 -8.58 3.32
C TYR A 186 -13.01 -8.51 4.11
N TYR A 187 -13.09 -8.88 5.38
CA TYR A 187 -11.93 -8.92 6.26
C TYR A 187 -10.99 -10.04 5.86
N ILE A 188 -9.78 -9.67 5.47
CA ILE A 188 -8.71 -10.57 5.06
C ILE A 188 -7.81 -10.88 6.26
N TYR A 189 -7.56 -9.89 7.12
CA TYR A 189 -6.93 -10.11 8.41
C TYR A 189 -7.98 -10.36 9.49
N ASN A 190 -7.81 -11.44 10.24
CA ASN A 190 -8.58 -11.77 11.41
C ASN A 190 -7.63 -12.35 12.47
N GLU A 191 -7.58 -11.77 13.67
CA GLU A 191 -6.65 -12.19 14.73
C GLU A 191 -6.83 -13.66 15.13
N THR A 192 -8.06 -14.18 15.10
CA THR A 192 -8.33 -15.60 15.43
C THR A 192 -7.77 -16.56 14.38
N ILE A 193 -7.69 -16.13 13.12
CA ILE A 193 -7.20 -16.97 12.01
C ILE A 193 -5.70 -16.76 11.81
N CYS A 194 -5.27 -15.50 11.76
CA CYS A 194 -3.92 -15.07 11.41
C CYS A 194 -2.97 -14.95 12.61
N GLY A 195 -3.50 -14.87 13.83
CA GLY A 195 -2.72 -14.74 15.07
C GLY A 195 -2.30 -16.08 15.69
N THR A 196 -2.93 -17.19 15.26
CA THR A 196 -2.52 -18.55 15.61
C THR A 196 -1.22 -18.89 14.89
N LYS A 197 -0.11 -18.90 15.64
CA LYS A 197 1.18 -19.45 15.22
C LYS A 197 1.35 -20.88 15.72
#